data_AF-A0A934JPT5-F1
#
_entry.id   AF-A0A934JPT5-F1
#
_cell.length_a   1.000
_cell.length_b   1.000
_cell.length_c   1.000
_cell.angle_alpha   90.00
_cell.angle_beta   90.00
_cell.angle_gamma   90.00
#
_symmetry.space_group_name_H-M   'P 1'
#
loop_
_entity.id
_entity.type
_entity.pdbx_description
1 polymer ?
#
loop_
_entity_poly.entity_id
_entity_poly.type
_entity_poly.pdbx_seq_one_letter_code
_entity_poly.pdbx_strand_id
1 'polypeptide(L)' 'MMECPFCLENNNCAIDKNSAVKNSQPCWCFAVNVPNEMLQLIPKEKSVSVCVCQKCIAQYHQDKGEFIRRFAIDS' A
#
# COMPACT_ATOMS: atom_id res chain seq x y z
N MET A 1 11.85 -2.51 -8.43
CA MET A 1 10.86 -3.32 -7.69
C MET A 1 10.04 -2.33 -6.88
N MET A 2 8.71 -2.42 -6.88
CA MET A 2 7.89 -1.51 -6.09
C MET A 2 7.81 -2.00 -4.64
N GLU A 3 8.20 -1.13 -3.72
CA GLU A 3 8.27 -1.41 -2.29
C GLU A 3 7.09 -0.76 -1.56
N CYS A 4 6.62 -1.43 -0.52
CA CYS A 4 5.61 -0.86 0.37
C CYS A 4 6.24 0.27 1.18
N PRO A 5 5.61 1.46 1.25
CA PRO A 5 6.18 2.61 1.94
C PRO A 5 6.30 2.42 3.47
N PHE A 6 5.61 1.43 4.04
CA PHE A 6 5.64 1.15 5.49
C PHE A 6 6.66 0.09 5.86
N CYS A 7 6.62 -1.08 5.21
CA CYS A 7 7.48 -2.21 5.57
C CYS A 7 8.68 -2.43 4.66
N LEU A 8 8.80 -1.64 3.57
CA LEU A 8 9.85 -1.74 2.55
C LEU A 8 9.93 -3.11 1.83
N GLU A 9 8.98 -4.01 2.09
CA GLU A 9 8.84 -5.28 1.35
C GLU A 9 8.10 -5.05 0.02
N ASN A 10 8.18 -6.02 -0.89
CA ASN A 10 7.49 -5.98 -2.18
C ASN A 10 5.97 -5.79 -2.01
N ASN A 11 5.41 -4.80 -2.70
CA ASN A 11 3.97 -4.51 -2.62
C ASN A 11 3.09 -5.39 -3.53
N ASN A 12 3.70 -6.22 -4.38
CA ASN A 12 3.04 -7.10 -5.34
C ASN A 12 2.00 -6.39 -6.23
N CYS A 13 2.22 -5.10 -6.53
CA CYS A 13 1.29 -4.32 -7.32
C CYS A 13 1.36 -4.76 -8.79
N ALA A 14 0.20 -5.06 -9.39
CA ALA A 14 0.10 -5.61 -10.76
C ALA A 14 0.24 -4.55 -11.86
N ILE A 15 0.23 -3.26 -11.51
CA ILE A 15 0.22 -2.14 -12.46
C ILE A 15 1.57 -1.97 -13.18
N ASP A 16 2.69 -2.36 -12.57
CA ASP A 16 4.05 -2.11 -13.11
C ASP A 16 4.68 -3.34 -13.80
N LYS A 17 3.94 -4.44 -13.98
CA LYS A 17 4.42 -5.58 -14.79
C LYS A 17 4.13 -5.32 -16.27
N ASN A 18 4.80 -4.34 -16.89
CA ASN A 18 4.89 -4.12 -18.34
C ASN A 18 3.58 -4.34 -19.15
N SER A 19 2.43 -3.94 -18.63
CA SER A 19 1.14 -4.29 -19.25
C SER A 19 0.64 -3.19 -20.16
N ALA A 20 1.21 -3.16 -21.37
CA ALA A 20 0.45 -2.88 -22.59
C ALA A 20 -0.56 -4.03 -22.89
N VAL A 21 -1.10 -4.66 -21.85
CA VAL A 21 -2.04 -5.77 -21.94
C VAL A 21 -3.43 -5.18 -21.75
N LYS A 22 -4.11 -5.03 -22.89
CA LYS A 22 -5.51 -4.63 -23.06
C LYS A 22 -6.54 -5.49 -22.26
N ASN A 23 -6.10 -6.41 -21.39
CA ASN A 23 -6.88 -7.38 -20.62
C ASN A 23 -6.37 -7.57 -19.17
N SER A 24 -5.75 -6.54 -18.58
CA SER A 24 -5.13 -6.66 -17.24
C SER A 24 -6.21 -6.73 -16.16
N GLN A 25 -6.31 -7.86 -15.46
CA GLN A 25 -7.12 -8.00 -14.25
C GLN A 25 -6.75 -6.87 -13.27
N PRO A 26 -7.73 -6.28 -12.56
CA PRO A 26 -7.44 -5.24 -11.57
C PRO A 26 -6.45 -5.78 -10.53
N CYS A 27 -5.54 -4.93 -10.05
CA CYS A 27 -4.62 -5.30 -8.98
C CYS A 27 -5.41 -5.89 -7.78
N TRP A 28 -4.82 -6.83 -7.04
CA TRP A 28 -5.47 -7.43 -5.87
C TRP A 28 -5.96 -6.37 -4.86
N CYS A 29 -5.34 -5.18 -4.83
CA CYS A 29 -5.74 -4.09 -3.95
C CYS A 29 -7.14 -3.53 -4.23
N PHE A 30 -7.69 -3.72 -5.45
CA PHE A 30 -9.06 -3.33 -5.79
C PHE A 30 -10.12 -4.26 -5.19
N ALA A 31 -9.72 -5.46 -4.76
CA ALA A 31 -10.62 -6.44 -4.14
C ALA A 31 -10.66 -6.32 -2.61
N VAL A 32 -9.93 -5.37 -2.02
CA VAL A 32 -9.87 -5.16 -0.57
C VAL A 32 -10.16 -3.72 -0.21
N ASN A 33 -10.63 -3.49 1.02
CA ASN A 33 -10.79 -2.13 1.54
C ASN A 33 -9.42 -1.58 1.95
N VAL A 34 -8.92 -0.58 1.22
CA VAL A 34 -7.70 0.17 1.56
C VAL A 34 -8.10 1.41 2.37
N PRO A 35 -7.73 1.51 3.67
CA PRO A 35 -8.17 2.63 4.50
C PRO A 35 -7.59 3.97 4.02
N ASN A 36 -8.43 4.96 3.74
CA ASN A 36 -7.97 6.31 3.37
C ASN A 36 -7.07 6.95 4.44
N GLU A 37 -7.40 6.72 5.72
CA GLU A 37 -6.60 7.20 6.85
C GLU A 37 -5.19 6.59 6.86
N MET A 38 -5.03 5.35 6.41
CA MET A 38 -3.72 4.72 6.25
C MET A 38 -2.93 5.41 5.14
N LEU A 39 -3.56 5.75 4.02
CA LEU A 39 -2.90 6.45 2.91
C LEU A 39 -2.45 7.86 3.29
N GLN A 40 -3.16 8.52 4.21
CA GLN A 40 -2.79 9.85 4.74
C GLN A 40 -1.51 9.82 5.60
N LEU A 41 -1.09 8.64 6.09
CA LEU A 41 0.17 8.47 6.81
C LEU A 41 1.39 8.50 5.89
N ILE A 42 1.19 8.41 4.58
CA ILE A 42 2.26 8.45 3.60
C ILE A 42 2.58 9.94 3.33
N PRO A 43 3.85 10.36 3.47
CA PRO A 43 4.26 11.73 3.16
C PRO A 43 3.82 12.16 1.76
N LYS A 44 3.38 13.41 1.63
CA LYS A 44 2.84 13.94 0.36
C LYS A 44 3.85 13.86 -0.78
N GLU A 45 5.15 13.93 -0.52
CA GLU A 45 6.18 13.77 -1.56
C GLU A 45 6.16 12.36 -2.19
N LYS A 46 5.59 11.37 -1.49
CA LYS A 46 5.47 9.97 -1.93
C LYS A 46 4.01 9.58 -2.24
N SER A 47 3.03 10.44 -2.00
CA SER A 47 1.60 10.09 -1.97
C SER A 47 0.97 9.87 -3.34
N VAL A 48 1.52 10.45 -4.41
CA VAL A 48 1.02 10.25 -5.77
C VAL A 48 1.58 8.96 -6.34
N SER A 49 0.83 7.86 -6.17
CA SER A 49 1.01 6.55 -6.85
C SER A 49 1.79 5.45 -6.11
N VAL A 50 1.79 5.40 -4.79
CA VAL A 50 2.39 4.26 -4.04
C VAL A 50 1.35 3.18 -3.73
N CYS A 51 1.61 1.94 -4.16
CA CYS A 51 0.81 0.80 -3.72
C CYS A 51 1.28 0.31 -2.33
N VAL A 52 0.33 0.03 -1.46
CA VAL A 52 0.57 -0.55 -0.13
C VAL A 52 0.40 -2.07 -0.21
N CYS A 53 1.25 -2.84 0.48
CA CYS A 53 1.16 -4.31 0.45
C CYS A 53 -0.03 -4.83 1.28
N GLN A 54 -0.51 -6.03 0.93
CA GLN A 54 -1.64 -6.68 1.61
C GLN A 54 -1.38 -6.89 3.11
N LYS A 55 -0.14 -7.21 3.49
CA LYS A 55 0.28 -7.40 4.87
C LYS A 55 0.08 -6.14 5.71
N CYS A 56 0.50 -4.98 5.20
CA CYS A 56 0.33 -3.71 5.91
C CYS A 56 -1.16 -3.32 6.00
N ILE A 57 -1.95 -3.55 4.95
CA ILE A 57 -3.41 -3.31 5.00
C ILE A 57 -4.07 -4.20 6.06
N ALA A 58 -3.73 -5.49 6.09
CA ALA A 58 -4.27 -6.42 7.08
C ALA A 58 -3.88 -6.02 8.51
N GLN A 59 -2.62 -5.64 8.73
CA GLN A 59 -2.16 -5.16 10.04
C GLN A 59 -2.87 -3.89 10.49
N TYR A 60 -3.12 -2.94 9.59
CA TYR A 60 -3.88 -1.73 9.89
C TYR A 60 -5.32 -2.05 10.33
N HIS A 61 -5.98 -2.99 9.64
CA HIS A 61 -7.33 -3.43 10.02
C HIS A 61 -7.36 -4.20 11.34
N GLN A 62 -6.30 -4.94 11.65
CA GLN A 62 -6.19 -5.71 12.89
C GLN A 62 -5.94 -4.80 14.10
N ASP A 63 -4.99 -3.89 14.01
CA ASP A 63 -4.64 -2.95 15.07
C ASP A 63 -4.10 -1.64 14.49
N LYS A 64 -5.01 -0.69 14.26
CA LYS A 64 -4.67 0.66 13.79
C LYS A 64 -3.71 1.38 14.74
N GLY A 65 -3.87 1.20 16.05
CA GLY A 65 -3.08 1.93 17.06
C GLY A 65 -1.61 1.49 17.02
N GLU A 66 -1.39 0.17 17.01
CA GLU A 66 -0.04 -0.38 16.90
C GLU A 66 0.57 -0.14 15.53
N PHE A 67 -0.22 -0.23 14.46
CA PHE A 67 0.26 0.09 13.12
C PHE A 67 0.80 1.53 13.04
N ILE A 68 0.04 2.50 13.55
CA ILE A 68 0.46 3.92 13.54
C ILE A 68 1.73 4.10 14.36
N ARG A 69 1.82 3.50 15.55
CA ARG A 69 3.03 3.56 16.39
C ARG A 69 4.26 3.02 15.69
N ARG A 70 4.09 1.94 14.94
CA ARG A 70 5.19 1.26 14.27
C ARG A 70 5.67 1.96 13.00
N PHE A 71 4.78 2.60 12.25
CA PHE A 71 5.08 3.04 10.88
C PHE A 71 4.83 4.52 10.58
N ALA A 72 4.14 5.26 11.46
CA ALA A 72 3.71 6.64 11.20
C ALA A 72 4.26 7.69 12.16
N ILE A 73 4.92 7.29 13.26
CA ILE A 73 5.43 8.24 14.26
C ILE A 73 6.76 8.90 13.86
N ASP A 74 7.46 8.36 12.85
CA ASP A 74 8.79 8.86 12.40
C ASP A 74 8.77 9.55 11.01
N SER A 75 7.62 10.05 10.54
CA SER A 75 7.49 10.74 9.23
C SER A 75 7.68 12.25 9.32
#